data_AF-A0A397BDV3-F1
#
_entry.id   AF-A0A397BDV3-F1
#
_cell.length_a   1.000
_cell.length_b   1.000
_cell.length_c   1.000
_cell.angle_alpha   90.00
_cell.angle_beta   90.00
_cell.angle_gamma   90.00
#
_symmetry.space_group_name_H-M   'P 1'
#
loop_
_entity.id
_entity.type
_entity.pdbx_description
1 polymer ?
#
loop_
_entity_poly.entity_id
_entity_poly.type
_entity_poly.pdbx_seq_one_letter_code
_entity_poly.pdbx_strand_id
1 'polypeptide(L)'
;MAPLILEYNHYSVAADIFRTVCFCPEFSTHQLPYCDRTNYRDDRLLIDTAIMVVVVSGTIHPTFSNMPGGSNNLLQERKRREVAERQVKETSANLHTLAVDLVPKVNALAHAVQVLEFENTQQLDLEAVSQDTFLSLQQQVEVLRQHQLDMQVKLHKAMDAKLERAQHEMRLDHEAVVMTVDNVKIEVDSMKEQLAIIRGEVRGWKRREWTQNFQQT
;
A
#
# COMPACT_ATOMS: atom_id res chain seq x y z
N MET A 1 63.13 -25.54 -19.61
CA MET A 1 61.85 -24.98 -19.13
C MET A 1 61.95 -23.46 -19.10
N ALA A 2 60.86 -22.73 -19.29
CA ALA A 2 60.90 -21.27 -19.21
C ALA A 2 61.07 -20.81 -17.74
N PRO A 3 61.94 -19.83 -17.45
CA PRO A 3 62.22 -19.39 -16.09
C PRO A 3 60.98 -18.83 -15.37
N LEU A 4 60.02 -18.25 -16.09
CA LEU A 4 58.75 -17.77 -15.52
C LEU A 4 57.89 -18.89 -14.89
N ILE A 5 57.97 -20.12 -15.41
CA ILE A 5 57.21 -21.25 -14.86
C ILE A 5 57.77 -21.62 -13.48
N LEU A 6 59.09 -21.50 -13.29
CA LEU A 6 59.78 -21.81 -12.04
C LEU A 6 59.61 -20.71 -10.99
N GLU A 7 59.50 -19.45 -11.41
CA GLU A 7 59.37 -18.31 -10.51
C GLU A 7 57.92 -18.10 -10.01
N TYR A 8 56.92 -18.25 -10.89
CA TYR A 8 55.54 -17.94 -10.57
C TYR A 8 54.60 -19.15 -10.49
N ASN A 9 55.12 -20.37 -10.71
CA ASN A 9 54.35 -21.63 -10.70
C ASN A 9 53.07 -21.60 -11.59
N HIS A 10 53.03 -20.72 -12.59
CA HIS A 10 51.88 -20.53 -13.48
C HIS A 10 52.34 -20.64 -14.93
N TYR A 11 51.70 -21.52 -15.69
CA TYR A 11 51.93 -21.66 -17.12
C TYR A 11 51.16 -20.57 -17.88
N SER A 12 51.82 -19.80 -18.73
CA SER A 12 51.17 -18.80 -19.60
C SER A 12 51.64 -18.96 -21.04
N VAL A 13 50.89 -18.43 -22.00
CA VAL A 13 51.28 -18.42 -23.43
C VAL A 13 52.66 -17.74 -23.63
N ALA A 14 53.04 -16.83 -22.72
CA ALA A 14 54.36 -16.22 -22.71
C ALA A 14 55.49 -17.23 -22.44
N ALA A 15 55.22 -18.34 -21.75
CA ALA A 15 56.17 -19.43 -21.51
C ALA A 15 56.38 -20.29 -22.75
N ASP A 16 55.34 -20.55 -23.53
CA ASP A 16 55.44 -21.19 -24.85
C ASP A 16 56.30 -20.35 -25.79
N ILE A 17 56.05 -19.04 -25.84
CA ILE A 17 56.83 -18.11 -26.66
C ILE A 17 58.30 -18.11 -26.23
N PHE A 18 58.60 -18.15 -24.92
CA PHE A 18 59.99 -18.26 -24.43
C PHE A 18 60.66 -19.56 -24.88
N ARG A 19 59.92 -20.67 -24.79
CA ARG A 19 60.43 -21.98 -25.22
C ARG A 19 60.72 -22.00 -26.71
N THR A 20 59.81 -21.47 -27.53
CA THR A 20 60.01 -21.33 -28.98
C THR A 20 61.23 -20.46 -29.28
N VAL A 21 61.31 -19.29 -28.64
CA VAL A 21 62.41 -18.34 -28.80
C VAL A 21 63.76 -18.97 -28.43
N CYS A 22 63.88 -19.65 -27.29
CA CYS A 22 65.13 -20.29 -26.85
C CYS A 22 65.56 -21.47 -27.74
N PHE A 23 64.62 -22.11 -28.45
CA PHE A 23 64.91 -23.24 -29.34
C PHE A 23 65.29 -22.79 -30.76
N CYS A 24 64.80 -21.63 -31.22
CA CYS A 24 65.15 -21.07 -32.53
C CYS A 24 66.66 -20.96 -32.82
N PRO A 25 67.53 -20.49 -31.89
CA PRO A 25 68.96 -20.40 -32.15
C PRO A 25 69.64 -21.78 -32.19
N GLU A 26 69.17 -22.78 -31.44
CA GLU A 26 69.67 -24.16 -31.51
C GLU A 26 69.55 -24.72 -32.94
N PHE A 27 68.45 -24.41 -33.62
CA PHE A 27 68.24 -24.78 -35.02
C PHE A 27 69.13 -24.01 -36.01
N SER A 28 69.55 -22.78 -35.66
CA SER A 28 70.34 -21.92 -36.54
C SER A 28 71.86 -22.05 -36.35
N THR A 29 72.33 -22.36 -35.14
CA THR A 29 73.76 -22.43 -34.80
C THR A 29 74.24 -23.86 -34.54
N HIS A 30 73.32 -24.83 -34.45
CA HIS A 30 73.60 -26.22 -34.03
C HIS A 30 74.36 -26.34 -32.69
N GLN A 31 74.31 -25.29 -31.86
CA GLN A 31 74.95 -25.26 -30.54
C GLN A 31 73.88 -25.20 -29.46
N LEU A 32 74.07 -26.01 -28.41
CA LEU A 32 73.19 -25.99 -27.25
C LEU A 32 73.28 -24.63 -26.55
N PRO A 33 72.16 -24.02 -26.16
CA PRO A 33 72.18 -22.78 -25.41
C PRO A 33 73.03 -22.89 -24.14
N TYR A 34 73.87 -21.89 -23.87
CA TYR A 34 74.75 -21.79 -22.69
C TYR A 34 75.91 -22.80 -22.63
N CYS A 35 76.20 -23.52 -23.72
CA CYS A 35 77.32 -24.46 -23.78
C CYS A 35 78.71 -23.80 -23.60
N ASP A 36 78.79 -22.49 -23.76
CA ASP A 36 79.98 -21.65 -23.62
C ASP A 36 80.20 -21.13 -22.19
N ARG A 37 79.29 -21.40 -21.25
CA ARG A 37 79.32 -20.79 -19.92
C ARG A 37 80.05 -21.67 -18.90
N THR A 38 81.17 -21.16 -18.40
CA THR A 38 81.97 -21.76 -17.32
C THR A 38 81.71 -21.07 -15.98
N ASN A 39 81.98 -21.79 -14.90
CA ASN A 39 81.93 -21.27 -13.54
C ASN A 39 83.20 -20.46 -13.23
N TYR A 40 83.02 -19.21 -12.78
CA TYR A 40 84.11 -18.27 -12.47
C TYR A 40 85.14 -18.79 -11.45
N ARG A 41 84.77 -19.77 -10.62
CA ARG A 41 85.65 -20.31 -9.58
C ARG A 41 86.52 -21.49 -10.02
N ASP A 42 86.02 -22.35 -10.89
CA ASP A 42 86.65 -23.65 -11.19
C ASP A 42 86.88 -23.90 -12.69
N ASP A 43 86.52 -22.94 -13.55
CA ASP A 43 86.62 -22.99 -15.02
C ASP A 43 85.93 -24.21 -15.68
N ARG A 44 85.06 -24.89 -14.93
CA ARG A 44 84.23 -26.01 -15.41
C ARG A 44 82.91 -25.50 -15.96
N LEU A 45 82.34 -26.24 -16.92
CA LEU A 45 81.02 -25.96 -17.48
C LEU A 45 79.95 -25.92 -16.37
N LEU A 46 79.04 -24.95 -16.49
CA LEU A 46 77.92 -24.85 -15.56
C LEU A 46 76.99 -26.05 -15.74
N ILE A 47 76.58 -26.64 -14.61
CA ILE A 47 75.59 -27.72 -14.58
C ILE A 47 74.21 -27.09 -14.85
N ASP A 48 73.32 -27.80 -15.55
CA ASP A 48 71.99 -27.32 -15.94
C ASP A 48 71.18 -26.67 -14.81
N THR A 49 71.26 -27.21 -13.58
CA THR A 49 70.60 -26.63 -12.40
C THR A 49 71.16 -25.25 -12.05
N ALA A 50 72.47 -25.05 -12.18
CA ALA A 50 73.11 -23.76 -11.98
C ALA A 50 72.75 -22.78 -13.12
N ILE A 51 72.69 -23.27 -14.37
CA ILE A 51 72.24 -22.46 -15.52
C ILE A 51 70.81 -21.95 -15.27
N MET A 52 69.88 -22.80 -14.83
CA MET A 52 68.51 -22.36 -14.52
C MET A 52 68.46 -21.28 -13.45
N VAL A 53 69.16 -21.46 -12.33
CA VAL A 53 69.17 -20.46 -11.24
C VAL A 53 69.71 -19.11 -11.73
N VAL A 54 70.77 -19.13 -12.53
CA VAL A 54 71.44 -17.92 -13.02
C VAL A 54 70.67 -17.25 -14.18
N VAL A 55 69.89 -18.02 -14.95
CA VAL A 55 68.94 -17.50 -15.95
C VAL A 55 67.71 -16.89 -15.28
N VAL A 56 67.17 -17.53 -14.24
CA VAL A 56 66.05 -16.99 -13.44
C VAL A 56 66.46 -15.70 -12.73
N SER A 57 67.70 -15.61 -12.22
CA SER A 57 68.23 -14.37 -11.63
C SER A 57 68.60 -13.29 -12.67
N GLY A 58 68.42 -13.56 -13.97
CA GLY A 58 68.71 -12.64 -15.07
C GLY A 58 70.19 -12.31 -15.27
N THR A 59 71.10 -13.07 -14.65
CA THR A 59 72.53 -12.76 -14.61
C THR A 59 73.27 -13.25 -15.85
N ILE A 60 72.79 -14.31 -16.50
CA ILE A 60 73.30 -14.79 -17.79
C ILE A 60 72.23 -14.70 -18.87
N HIS A 61 72.64 -14.24 -20.05
CA HIS A 61 71.84 -14.24 -21.26
C HIS A 61 72.49 -15.20 -22.27
N PRO A 62 71.71 -15.89 -23.11
CA PRO A 62 72.26 -16.79 -24.12
C PRO A 62 73.13 -15.99 -25.09
N THR A 63 74.36 -16.44 -25.30
CA THR A 63 75.39 -15.74 -26.09
C THR A 63 75.15 -15.92 -27.59
N PHE A 64 74.06 -15.39 -28.14
CA PHE A 64 73.84 -15.38 -29.59
C PHE A 64 73.36 -14.00 -30.03
N SER A 65 74.14 -13.33 -30.89
CA SER A 65 73.96 -11.92 -31.26
C SER A 65 72.69 -11.62 -32.08
N ASN A 66 71.97 -12.64 -32.55
CA ASN A 66 70.80 -12.49 -33.43
C ASN A 66 69.59 -13.29 -32.93
N MET A 67 69.20 -13.09 -31.67
CA MET A 67 67.97 -13.65 -31.11
C MET A 67 66.80 -12.67 -31.29
N PRO A 68 65.77 -12.99 -32.09
CA PRO A 68 64.60 -12.12 -32.24
C PRO A 68 63.89 -11.87 -30.91
N GLY A 69 63.96 -12.83 -29.99
CA GLY A 69 63.21 -12.85 -28.74
C GLY A 69 63.80 -12.10 -27.54
N GLY A 70 65.05 -11.59 -27.65
CA GLY A 70 65.69 -10.78 -26.62
C GLY A 70 65.53 -9.27 -26.82
N SER A 71 64.86 -8.84 -27.89
CA SER A 71 64.70 -7.43 -28.21
C SER A 71 63.83 -6.73 -27.14
N ASN A 72 64.26 -5.54 -26.71
CA ASN A 72 63.56 -4.73 -25.71
C ASN A 72 62.06 -4.53 -26.04
N ASN A 73 61.73 -4.51 -27.34
CA ASN A 73 60.37 -4.40 -27.85
C ASN A 73 59.48 -5.60 -27.45
N LEU A 74 60.00 -6.83 -27.48
CA LEU A 74 59.22 -8.02 -27.12
C LEU A 74 59.05 -8.18 -25.61
N LEU A 75 60.05 -7.76 -24.82
CA LEU A 75 59.93 -7.68 -23.36
C LEU A 75 58.86 -6.66 -22.95
N GLN A 76 58.81 -5.52 -23.62
CA GLN A 76 57.79 -4.50 -23.38
C GLN A 76 56.39 -4.98 -23.79
N GLU A 77 56.25 -5.63 -24.93
CA GLU A 77 54.98 -6.23 -25.37
C GLU A 77 54.52 -7.36 -24.45
N ARG A 78 55.45 -8.16 -23.90
CA ARG A 78 55.11 -9.17 -22.89
C ARG A 78 54.53 -8.53 -21.63
N LYS A 79 55.22 -7.52 -21.06
CA LYS A 79 54.74 -6.82 -19.87
C LYS A 79 53.37 -6.19 -20.11
N ARG A 80 53.18 -5.58 -21.29
CA ARG A 80 51.90 -4.98 -21.69
C ARG A 80 50.78 -6.01 -21.77
N ARG A 81 51.03 -7.18 -22.37
CA ARG A 81 50.05 -8.26 -22.47
C ARG A 81 49.73 -8.89 -21.12
N GLU A 82 50.71 -9.07 -20.26
CA GLU A 82 50.50 -9.60 -18.91
C GLU A 82 49.60 -8.68 -18.07
N VAL A 83 49.79 -7.35 -18.16
CA VAL A 83 48.90 -6.39 -17.50
C VAL A 83 47.49 -6.45 -18.08
N ALA A 84 47.35 -6.54 -19.41
CA ALA A 84 46.05 -6.65 -20.07
C ALA A 84 45.32 -7.95 -19.69
N GLU A 85 46.01 -9.09 -19.64
CA GLU A 85 45.44 -10.38 -19.24
C GLU A 85 44.96 -10.37 -17.78
N ARG A 86 45.71 -9.73 -16.88
CA ARG A 86 45.28 -9.55 -15.48
C ARG A 86 44.01 -8.70 -15.39
N GLN A 87 43.95 -7.59 -16.12
CA GLN A 87 42.76 -6.73 -16.16
C GLN A 87 41.54 -7.45 -16.77
N VAL A 88 41.73 -8.25 -17.82
CA VAL A 88 40.64 -9.05 -18.41
C VAL A 88 40.15 -10.11 -17.42
N LYS A 89 41.05 -10.74 -16.67
CA LYS A 89 40.68 -11.74 -15.66
C LYS A 89 39.92 -11.11 -14.49
N GLU A 90 40.36 -9.94 -14.03
CA GLU A 90 39.70 -9.17 -12.97
C GLU A 90 38.31 -8.67 -13.40
N THR A 91 38.21 -8.09 -14.60
CA THR A 91 36.92 -7.63 -15.14
C THR A 91 35.96 -8.79 -15.39
N SER A 92 36.44 -9.94 -15.87
CA SER A 92 35.62 -11.14 -16.01
C SER A 92 35.12 -11.66 -14.66
N ALA A 93 35.95 -11.63 -13.61
CA ALA A 93 35.54 -12.03 -12.27
C ALA A 93 34.47 -11.07 -11.71
N ASN A 94 34.67 -9.76 -11.87
CA ASN A 94 33.70 -8.76 -11.45
C ASN A 94 32.37 -8.90 -12.21
N LEU A 95 32.40 -9.09 -13.53
CA LEU A 95 31.19 -9.33 -14.32
C LEU A 95 30.48 -10.62 -13.91
N HIS A 96 31.23 -11.68 -13.58
CA HIS A 96 30.64 -12.90 -13.08
C HIS A 96 29.96 -12.69 -11.72
N THR A 97 30.61 -12.01 -10.77
CA THR A 97 30.00 -11.68 -9.47
C THR A 97 28.76 -10.82 -9.64
N LEU A 98 28.80 -9.79 -10.50
CA LEU A 98 27.63 -8.95 -10.77
C LEU A 98 26.50 -9.76 -11.43
N ALA A 99 26.81 -10.66 -12.36
CA ALA A 99 25.83 -11.51 -13.02
C ALA A 99 25.21 -12.54 -12.07
N VAL A 100 26.00 -13.15 -11.18
CA VAL A 100 25.51 -14.15 -10.24
C VAL A 100 24.75 -13.50 -9.07
N ASP A 101 25.18 -12.34 -8.58
CA ASP A 101 24.57 -11.74 -7.39
C ASP A 101 23.45 -10.73 -7.69
N LEU A 102 23.64 -9.85 -8.68
CA LEU A 102 22.68 -8.75 -8.92
C LEU A 102 21.53 -9.18 -9.82
N VAL A 103 21.78 -9.98 -10.87
CA VAL A 103 20.72 -10.41 -11.79
C VAL A 103 19.56 -11.13 -11.07
N PRO A 104 19.80 -12.13 -10.19
CA PRO A 104 18.68 -12.77 -9.50
C PRO A 104 17.98 -11.83 -8.51
N LYS A 105 18.69 -10.87 -7.90
CA LYS A 105 18.07 -9.86 -7.02
C LYS A 105 17.18 -8.91 -7.81
N VAL A 106 17.61 -8.46 -8.98
CA VAL A 106 16.79 -7.62 -9.87
C VAL A 106 15.58 -8.41 -10.36
N ASN A 107 15.74 -9.68 -10.73
CA ASN A 107 14.62 -10.53 -11.14
C ASN A 107 13.63 -10.78 -9.99
N ALA A 108 14.13 -11.04 -8.78
CA ALA A 108 13.30 -11.20 -7.60
C ALA A 108 12.54 -9.90 -7.26
N LEU A 109 13.20 -8.75 -7.38
CA LEU A 109 12.57 -7.45 -7.18
C LEU A 109 11.51 -7.18 -8.25
N ALA A 110 11.79 -7.48 -9.53
CA ALA A 110 10.82 -7.33 -10.61
C ALA A 110 9.57 -8.20 -10.37
N HIS A 111 9.76 -9.45 -9.92
CA HIS A 111 8.65 -10.31 -9.53
C HIS A 111 7.87 -9.75 -8.33
N ALA A 112 8.57 -9.28 -7.29
CA ALA A 112 7.92 -8.67 -6.13
C ALA A 112 7.09 -7.43 -6.50
N VAL A 113 7.59 -6.58 -7.40
CA VAL A 113 6.86 -5.42 -7.93
C VAL A 113 5.62 -5.86 -8.69
N GLN A 114 5.70 -6.88 -9.55
CA GLN A 114 4.53 -7.41 -10.27
C GLN A 114 3.46 -7.95 -9.32
N VAL A 115 3.86 -8.64 -8.25
CA VAL A 115 2.92 -9.13 -7.23
C VAL A 115 2.25 -7.96 -6.52
N LEU A 116 3.00 -6.94 -6.12
CA LEU A 116 2.44 -5.75 -5.47
C LEU A 116 1.51 -4.96 -6.39
N GLU A 117 1.83 -4.85 -7.68
CA GLU A 117 0.95 -4.22 -8.67
C GLU A 117 -0.37 -4.99 -8.78
N PHE A 118 -0.32 -6.32 -8.81
CA PHE A 118 -1.51 -7.16 -8.84
C PHE A 118 -2.35 -7.09 -7.56
N GLU A 119 -1.70 -7.07 -6.38
CA GLU A 119 -2.42 -6.89 -5.11
C GLU A 119 -3.07 -5.50 -5.03
N ASN A 120 -2.39 -4.47 -5.53
CA ASN A 120 -2.92 -3.10 -5.56
C ASN A 120 -4.15 -3.01 -6.48
N THR A 121 -4.12 -3.62 -7.68
CA THR A 121 -5.31 -3.64 -8.55
C THR A 121 -6.48 -4.37 -7.89
N GLN A 122 -6.23 -5.50 -7.21
CA GLN A 122 -7.28 -6.17 -6.45
C GLN A 122 -7.84 -5.31 -5.30
N GLN A 123 -7.00 -4.55 -4.61
CA GLN A 123 -7.46 -3.61 -3.58
C GLN A 123 -8.32 -2.51 -4.17
N LEU A 124 -7.93 -1.93 -5.30
CA LEU A 124 -8.72 -0.91 -6.00
C LEU A 124 -10.09 -1.46 -6.44
N ASP A 125 -10.14 -2.69 -6.94
CA ASP A 125 -11.40 -3.35 -7.30
C ASP A 125 -12.30 -3.58 -6.08
N LEU A 126 -11.72 -4.03 -4.96
CA LEU A 126 -12.45 -4.19 -3.69
C LEU A 126 -12.97 -2.86 -3.15
N GLU A 127 -12.18 -1.80 -3.25
CA GLU A 127 -12.59 -0.44 -2.86
C GLU A 127 -13.73 0.08 -3.74
N ALA A 128 -13.67 -0.15 -5.05
CA ALA A 128 -14.74 0.23 -5.97
C ALA A 128 -16.07 -0.49 -5.61
N VAL A 129 -16.03 -1.80 -5.39
CA VAL A 129 -17.20 -2.57 -4.97
C VAL A 129 -17.73 -2.09 -3.61
N SER A 130 -16.83 -1.81 -2.65
CA SER A 130 -17.20 -1.27 -1.35
C SER A 130 -17.93 0.08 -1.47
N GLN A 131 -17.43 0.99 -2.31
CA GLN A 131 -18.08 2.28 -2.57
C GLN A 131 -19.48 2.11 -3.19
N ASP A 132 -19.63 1.22 -4.17
CA ASP A 132 -20.93 0.95 -4.79
C ASP A 132 -21.94 0.39 -3.78
N THR A 133 -21.51 -0.54 -2.94
CA THR A 133 -22.37 -1.10 -1.88
C THR A 133 -22.76 -0.03 -0.86
N PHE A 134 -21.84 0.85 -0.48
CA PHE A 134 -22.12 1.96 0.43
C PHE A 134 -23.15 2.94 -0.15
N LEU A 135 -23.01 3.31 -1.43
CA LEU A 135 -23.97 4.18 -2.11
C LEU A 135 -25.36 3.54 -2.19
N SER A 136 -25.43 2.24 -2.53
CA SER A 136 -26.68 1.49 -2.52
C SER A 136 -27.33 1.48 -1.13
N LEU A 137 -26.56 1.27 -0.07
CA LEU A 137 -27.07 1.30 1.30
C LEU A 137 -27.55 2.69 1.70
N GLN A 138 -26.82 3.76 1.36
CA GLN A 138 -27.28 5.12 1.59
C GLN A 138 -28.61 5.40 0.90
N GLN A 139 -28.76 4.97 -0.36
CA GLN A 139 -30.00 5.12 -1.09
C GLN A 139 -31.16 4.35 -0.44
N GLN A 140 -30.92 3.11 0.02
CA GLN A 140 -31.94 2.33 0.72
C GLN A 140 -32.36 2.99 2.04
N VAL A 141 -31.41 3.49 2.82
CA VAL A 141 -31.69 4.20 4.08
C VAL A 141 -32.49 5.47 3.82
N GLU A 142 -32.15 6.23 2.78
CA GLU A 142 -32.89 7.45 2.45
C GLU A 142 -34.32 7.12 2.01
N VAL A 143 -34.53 6.07 1.21
CA VAL A 143 -35.88 5.61 0.84
C VAL A 143 -36.69 5.20 2.07
N LEU A 144 -36.08 4.45 3.00
CA LEU A 144 -36.74 4.07 4.26
C LEU A 144 -37.08 5.29 5.12
N ARG A 145 -36.19 6.28 5.18
CA ARG A 145 -36.42 7.54 5.89
C ARG A 145 -37.60 8.32 5.29
N GLN A 146 -37.64 8.45 3.96
CA GLN A 146 -38.75 9.09 3.26
C GLN A 146 -40.08 8.36 3.51
N HIS A 147 -40.05 7.02 3.48
CA HIS A 147 -41.23 6.21 3.78
C HIS A 147 -41.73 6.42 5.21
N GLN A 148 -40.81 6.48 6.19
CA GLN A 148 -41.16 6.75 7.58
C GLN A 148 -41.77 8.15 7.76
N LEU A 149 -41.23 9.17 7.09
CA LEU A 149 -41.79 10.53 7.13
C LEU A 149 -43.19 10.58 6.51
N ASP A 150 -43.40 9.94 5.36
CA ASP A 150 -44.73 9.87 4.73
C ASP A 150 -45.76 9.17 5.63
N MET A 151 -45.38 8.06 6.27
CA MET A 151 -46.25 7.40 7.26
C MET A 151 -46.58 8.31 8.44
N GLN A 152 -45.60 9.05 8.98
CA GLN A 152 -45.84 9.99 10.07
C GLN A 152 -46.79 11.11 9.65
N VAL A 153 -46.61 11.69 8.46
CA VAL A 153 -47.49 12.74 7.94
C VAL A 153 -48.91 12.20 7.74
N LYS A 154 -49.07 10.99 7.19
CA LYS A 154 -50.39 10.34 7.05
C LYS A 154 -51.07 10.10 8.39
N LEU A 155 -50.31 9.68 9.40
CA LEU A 155 -50.83 9.46 10.75
C LEU A 155 -51.32 10.78 11.38
N HIS A 156 -50.53 11.85 11.29
CA HIS A 156 -50.92 13.17 11.80
C HIS A 156 -52.18 13.67 11.11
N LYS A 157 -52.25 13.62 9.77
CA LYS A 157 -53.46 14.01 9.02
C LYS A 157 -54.70 13.21 9.44
N ALA A 158 -54.55 11.91 9.68
CA ALA A 158 -55.64 11.06 10.14
C ALA A 158 -56.09 11.42 11.56
N MET A 159 -55.13 11.76 12.44
CA MET A 159 -55.39 12.19 13.81
C MET A 159 -56.09 13.55 13.84
N ASP A 160 -55.60 14.52 13.08
CA ASP A 160 -56.21 15.85 12.94
C ASP A 160 -57.65 15.71 12.43
N ALA A 161 -57.88 14.90 11.40
CA ALA A 161 -59.23 14.65 10.89
C ALA A 161 -60.15 13.97 11.92
N LYS A 162 -59.62 13.15 12.84
CA LYS A 162 -60.41 12.57 13.94
C LYS A 162 -60.68 13.61 15.02
N LEU A 163 -59.71 14.45 15.34
CA LEU A 163 -59.83 15.52 16.32
C LEU A 163 -60.89 16.53 15.90
N GLU A 164 -60.87 16.98 14.64
CA GLU A 164 -61.87 17.89 14.08
C GLU A 164 -63.29 17.30 14.14
N ARG A 165 -63.44 16.00 13.83
CA ARG A 165 -64.74 15.31 13.96
C ARG A 165 -65.22 15.28 15.41
N ALA A 166 -64.35 14.92 16.34
CA ALA A 166 -64.68 14.86 17.76
C ALA A 166 -65.04 16.24 18.32
N GLN A 167 -64.31 17.29 17.93
CA GLN A 167 -64.60 18.67 18.31
C GLN A 167 -65.96 19.13 17.75
N HIS A 168 -66.28 18.76 16.51
CA HIS A 168 -67.57 19.07 15.92
C HIS A 168 -68.73 18.39 16.67
N GLU A 169 -68.60 17.10 16.99
CA GLU A 169 -69.57 16.33 17.77
C GLU A 169 -69.75 16.94 19.17
N MET A 170 -68.65 17.21 19.88
CA MET A 170 -68.69 17.88 21.18
C MET A 170 -69.39 19.25 21.13
N ARG A 171 -69.20 20.00 20.04
CA ARG A 171 -69.86 21.30 19.87
C ARG A 171 -71.37 21.14 19.70
N LEU A 172 -71.81 20.15 18.93
CA LEU A 172 -73.23 19.84 18.75
C LEU A 172 -73.87 19.39 20.07
N ASP A 173 -73.19 18.51 20.80
CA ASP A 173 -73.64 18.05 22.13
C ASP A 173 -73.71 19.22 23.11
N HIS A 174 -72.71 20.11 23.10
CA HIS A 174 -72.71 21.30 23.95
C HIS A 174 -73.89 22.22 23.62
N GLU A 175 -74.17 22.46 22.34
CA GLU A 175 -75.31 23.26 21.90
C GLU A 175 -76.64 22.64 22.35
N ALA A 176 -76.79 21.32 22.20
CA ALA A 176 -77.97 20.61 22.68
C ALA A 176 -78.15 20.73 24.21
N VAL A 177 -77.06 20.59 24.97
CA VAL A 177 -77.08 20.77 26.43
C VAL A 177 -77.48 22.20 26.80
N VAL A 178 -76.91 23.21 26.15
CA VAL A 178 -77.26 24.63 26.38
C VAL A 178 -78.74 24.87 26.12
N MET A 179 -79.28 24.35 25.00
CA MET A 179 -80.72 24.45 24.72
C MET A 179 -81.58 23.81 25.80
N THR A 180 -81.21 22.63 26.31
CA THR A 180 -81.96 21.99 27.40
C THR A 180 -81.89 22.79 28.71
N VAL A 181 -80.74 23.38 29.03
CA VAL A 181 -80.57 24.24 30.21
C VAL A 181 -81.41 25.51 30.08
N ASP A 182 -81.46 26.13 28.90
CA ASP A 182 -82.28 27.30 28.64
C ASP A 182 -83.78 26.99 28.77
N ASN A 183 -84.25 25.85 28.27
CA ASN A 183 -85.63 25.41 28.46
C ASN A 183 -85.97 25.21 29.94
N VAL A 184 -85.12 24.51 30.70
CA VAL A 184 -85.30 24.33 32.15
C VAL A 184 -85.30 25.67 32.88
N LYS A 185 -84.46 26.62 32.46
CA LYS A 185 -84.44 27.98 33.03
C LYS A 185 -85.76 28.70 32.82
N ILE A 186 -86.33 28.63 31.61
CA ILE A 186 -87.66 29.20 31.31
C ILE A 186 -88.74 28.57 32.19
N GLU A 187 -88.73 27.24 32.33
CA GLU A 187 -89.68 26.53 33.20
C GLU A 187 -89.55 26.96 34.66
N VAL A 188 -88.34 27.03 35.19
CA VAL A 188 -88.07 27.47 36.57
C VAL A 188 -88.53 28.90 36.79
N ASP A 189 -88.32 29.80 35.84
CA ASP A 189 -88.76 31.19 35.95
C ASP A 189 -90.29 31.32 35.90
N SER A 190 -90.97 30.53 35.05
CA SER A 190 -92.42 30.40 35.03
C SER A 190 -92.96 29.87 36.37
N MET A 191 -92.34 28.83 36.94
CA MET A 191 -92.71 28.30 38.25
C MET A 191 -92.52 29.34 39.37
N LYS A 192 -91.46 30.15 39.33
CA LYS A 192 -91.25 31.25 40.29
C LYS A 192 -92.37 32.29 40.19
N GLU A 193 -92.82 32.61 38.98
CA GLU A 193 -93.93 33.54 38.74
C GLU A 193 -95.25 32.98 39.31
N GLN A 194 -95.57 31.72 39.02
CA GLN A 194 -96.73 31.03 39.60
C GLN A 194 -96.68 31.03 41.14
N LEU A 195 -95.52 30.73 41.74
CA LEU A 195 -95.34 30.80 43.20
C LEU A 195 -95.45 32.22 43.76
N ALA A 196 -95.09 33.25 43.00
CA ALA A 196 -95.27 34.64 43.41
C ALA A 196 -96.76 35.02 43.43
N ILE A 197 -97.54 34.57 42.45
CA ILE A 197 -99.00 34.72 42.40
C ILE A 197 -99.65 34.05 43.61
N ILE A 198 -99.35 32.77 43.84
CA ILE A 198 -99.90 32.01 44.99
C ILE A 198 -99.52 32.70 46.31
N ARG A 199 -98.27 33.16 46.48
CA ARG A 199 -97.87 33.93 47.66
C ARG A 199 -98.62 35.26 47.79
N GLY A 200 -98.97 35.90 46.69
CA GLY A 200 -99.84 37.08 46.66
C GLY A 200 -101.25 36.76 47.15
N GLU A 201 -101.85 35.70 46.60
CA GLU A 201 -103.19 35.23 46.97
C GLU A 201 -103.29 34.83 48.43
N VAL A 202 -102.36 34.02 48.95
CA VAL A 202 -102.31 33.61 50.35
C VAL A 202 -102.19 34.83 51.28
N ARG A 203 -101.33 35.81 50.93
CA ARG A 203 -101.24 37.07 51.68
C ARG A 203 -102.54 37.87 51.62
N GLY A 204 -103.21 37.91 50.47
CA GLY A 204 -104.52 38.55 50.31
C GLY A 204 -105.62 37.85 51.10
N TRP A 205 -105.62 36.52 51.13
CA TRP A 205 -106.55 35.69 51.90
C TRP A 205 -106.38 35.96 53.40
N LYS A 206 -105.15 35.92 53.91
CA LYS A 206 -104.81 36.24 55.30
C LYS A 206 -105.19 37.67 55.69
N ARG A 207 -105.08 38.63 54.76
CA ARG A 207 -105.53 40.01 54.97
C ARG A 207 -107.05 40.12 55.07
N ARG A 208 -107.80 39.42 54.20
CA ARG A 208 -109.28 39.39 54.23
C ARG A 208 -109.82 38.75 55.50
N GLU A 209 -109.20 37.65 55.94
CA GLU A 209 -109.50 36.97 57.20
C GLU A 209 -109.30 37.91 58.40
N TRP A 210 -108.19 38.66 58.43
CA TRP A 210 -107.96 39.69 59.45
C TRP A 210 -109.01 40.80 59.45
N THR A 211 -109.41 41.30 58.27
CA THR A 211 -110.44 42.36 58.17
C THR A 211 -111.84 41.86 58.53
N GLN A 212 -112.17 40.59 58.25
CA GLN A 212 -113.45 40.00 58.66
C GLN A 212 -113.52 39.79 60.18
N ASN A 213 -112.43 39.36 60.80
CA ASN A 213 -112.36 39.22 62.26
C ASN A 213 -112.47 40.56 62.99
N PHE A 214 -112.02 41.67 62.39
CA PHE A 214 -112.17 43.03 62.94
C PHE A 214 -113.58 43.63 62.77
N GLN A 215 -114.42 43.08 61.90
CA GLN A 215 -115.82 43.52 61.72
C GLN A 215 -116.83 42.74 62.58
N GLN A 216 -116.38 41.73 63.34
CA GLN A 216 -117.22 40.92 64.24
C GLN A 216 -117.00 41.22 65.74
N THR A 217 -116.21 42.24 66.06
CA THR A 217 -116.06 42.84 67.40
C THR A 217 -116.71 44.21 67.46
#